data_AF-A0A950B860-F1
#
_entry.id   AF-A0A950B860-F1
#
_cell.length_a   1.000
_cell.length_b   1.000
_cell.length_c   1.000
_cell.angle_alpha   90.00
_cell.angle_beta   90.00
_cell.angle_gamma   90.00
#
_symmetry.space_group_name_H-M   'P 1'
#
loop_
_entity.id
_entity.type
_entity.pdbx_description
1 polymer ?
#
loop_
_entity_poly.entity_id
_entity_poly.type
_entity_poly.pdbx_seq_one_letter_code
_entity_poly.pdbx_strand_id
1 'polypeptide(L)'
;MQALPAARSSPEAGPLSDAGHLPHIVTVGRYRIGRVLQRLAQLWSGQVRFSHIAASFDDAVAQVHALNRQQPIDALVGAGASGAWIRERVDIPLAMVEVRGLDLLQALRQAKLQTSEGSPHVGLVTFEEPSAVVAQFDSLFGLGLVQIAYQGPQDAAACVQKLKAARVGAVVAPGLVADLAEQAGMSSVLLYSDISVRQALNDAMLLARHRRAERDRHQRLETVLHQLQDGVVAVDERGRICALNPRMAALLGAPAEALHGRPLDEVAPTLGVAGALAGEEGGEEVVQLAMRTLVVRRAPIVENGLLTGALLVCRDPAVIQRADRSLRADQRQRGAGVRWRIDDYLGSSPAAQRVRQLARQFAASEATVLILGESGTGKELVAQGIHRAGSRAAQPFLAVNCAALSESLLESELFGYEDGAFTGARRGGKT
;
A
#
# COMPACT_ATOMS: atom_id res chain seq x y z
N MET A 1 23.56 56.77 -0.87
CA MET A 1 23.91 56.34 0.50
C MET A 1 22.61 56.10 1.26
N GLN A 2 22.06 54.89 1.18
CA GLN A 2 21.16 54.27 2.16
C GLN A 2 20.84 52.86 1.65
N ALA A 3 21.15 51.88 2.49
CA ALA A 3 21.03 50.47 2.24
C ALA A 3 19.59 49.98 2.48
N LEU A 4 19.07 49.16 1.59
CA LEU A 4 17.88 48.33 1.79
C LEU A 4 18.32 46.92 2.20
N PRO A 5 17.75 46.30 3.25
CA PRO A 5 18.13 44.95 3.66
C PRO A 5 17.48 43.91 2.74
N ALA A 6 18.29 42.94 2.32
CA ALA A 6 17.86 41.77 1.55
C ALA A 6 17.12 40.79 2.46
N ALA A 7 15.82 40.58 2.21
CA ALA A 7 15.08 39.44 2.75
C ALA A 7 15.49 38.17 1.99
N ARG A 8 16.34 37.35 2.62
CA ARG A 8 16.54 35.95 2.23
C ARG A 8 15.46 35.11 2.91
N SER A 9 14.43 34.73 2.17
CA SER A 9 13.52 33.64 2.56
C SER A 9 14.17 32.32 2.18
N SER A 10 14.77 31.67 3.17
CA SER A 10 15.12 30.24 3.13
C SER A 10 13.87 29.41 2.81
N PRO A 11 13.92 28.39 1.94
CA PRO A 11 12.84 27.43 1.89
C PRO A 11 12.87 26.63 3.20
N GLU A 12 11.81 26.78 4.00
CA GLU A 12 11.58 25.96 5.18
C GLU A 12 11.68 24.49 4.79
N ALA A 13 12.67 23.81 5.37
CA ALA A 13 12.78 22.37 5.33
C ALA A 13 11.53 21.79 6.01
N GLY A 14 10.64 21.21 5.20
CA GLY A 14 9.53 20.37 5.68
C GLY A 14 10.04 19.22 6.55
N PRO A 15 9.15 18.64 7.38
CA PRO A 15 9.53 17.83 8.52
C PRO A 15 10.30 16.56 8.11
N LEU A 16 11.50 16.43 8.67
CA LEU A 16 12.21 15.22 9.09
C LEU A 16 11.88 13.91 8.34
N SER A 17 12.81 13.57 7.44
CA SER A 17 13.40 12.23 7.27
C SER A 17 12.45 11.04 7.27
N ASP A 18 11.92 10.73 6.10
CA ASP A 18 11.52 9.38 5.72
C ASP A 18 12.80 8.53 5.53
N ALA A 19 13.44 8.14 6.63
CA ALA A 19 14.59 7.23 6.64
C ALA A 19 14.11 5.79 6.38
N GLY A 20 13.44 5.59 5.24
CA GLY A 20 12.79 4.35 4.83
C GLY A 20 13.12 3.97 3.38
N HIS A 21 14.42 3.93 3.06
CA HIS A 21 15.03 3.53 1.78
C HIS A 21 14.63 4.40 0.57
N LEU A 22 15.59 5.13 0.00
CA LEU A 22 15.40 5.81 -1.29
C LEU A 22 15.03 4.78 -2.39
N PRO A 23 14.17 5.15 -3.37
CA PRO A 23 13.84 4.29 -4.49
C PRO A 23 15.11 3.85 -5.22
N HIS A 24 15.17 2.59 -5.61
CA HIS A 24 16.33 2.00 -6.27
C HIS A 24 16.10 1.96 -7.78
N ILE A 25 16.78 2.85 -8.50
CA ILE A 25 16.74 2.90 -9.96
C ILE A 25 18.07 2.42 -10.51
N VAL A 26 18.02 1.49 -11.45
CA VAL A 26 19.23 0.94 -12.08
C VAL A 26 19.31 1.39 -13.53
N THR A 27 20.39 2.10 -13.85
CA THR A 27 20.70 2.46 -15.23
C THR A 27 21.46 1.31 -15.88
N VAL A 28 21.09 0.95 -17.10
CA VAL A 28 21.71 -0.14 -17.85
C VAL A 28 22.23 0.40 -19.17
N GLY A 29 23.52 0.25 -19.39
CA GLY A 29 24.13 0.63 -20.65
C GLY A 29 25.65 0.61 -20.58
N ARG A 30 26.30 0.22 -21.67
CA ARG A 30 27.76 0.28 -21.77
C ARG A 30 28.25 1.61 -22.34
N TYR A 31 29.56 1.84 -22.17
CA TYR A 31 30.32 2.88 -22.86
C TYR A 31 29.72 4.29 -22.73
N ARG A 32 29.52 5.01 -23.85
CA ARG A 32 29.10 6.42 -23.87
C ARG A 32 27.73 6.65 -23.26
N ILE A 33 26.72 5.86 -23.62
CA ILE A 33 25.38 6.02 -23.04
C ILE A 33 25.37 5.73 -21.55
N GLY A 34 26.15 4.74 -21.09
CA GLY A 34 26.34 4.47 -19.66
C GLY A 34 26.93 5.66 -18.91
N ARG A 35 27.94 6.33 -19.48
CA ARG A 35 28.53 7.55 -18.90
C ARG A 35 27.54 8.71 -18.83
N VAL A 36 26.74 8.92 -19.89
CA VAL A 36 25.71 9.97 -19.91
C VAL A 36 24.63 9.70 -18.87
N LEU A 37 24.14 8.45 -18.78
CA LEU A 37 23.19 8.03 -17.76
C LEU A 37 23.71 8.27 -16.35
N GLN A 38 24.94 7.84 -16.05
CA GLN A 38 25.56 8.05 -14.72
C GLN A 38 25.73 9.53 -14.40
N ARG A 39 26.24 10.33 -15.34
CA ARG A 39 26.45 11.77 -15.15
C ARG A 39 25.13 12.47 -14.84
N LEU A 40 24.08 12.19 -15.61
CA LEU A 40 22.79 12.84 -15.42
C LEU A 40 22.06 12.33 -14.18
N ALA A 41 22.20 11.05 -13.82
CA ALA A 41 21.62 10.49 -12.60
C ALA A 41 22.09 11.22 -11.33
N GLN A 42 23.30 11.79 -11.32
CA GLN A 42 23.81 12.57 -10.18
C GLN A 42 22.96 13.80 -9.85
N LEU A 43 22.19 14.33 -10.81
CA LEU A 43 21.31 15.48 -10.60
C LEU A 43 20.19 15.22 -9.58
N TRP A 44 19.87 13.94 -9.32
CA TRP A 44 18.87 13.52 -8.33
C TRP A 44 19.50 12.79 -7.13
N SER A 45 20.79 13.03 -6.88
CA SER A 45 21.45 12.54 -5.68
C SER A 45 20.69 13.00 -4.42
N GLY A 46 20.35 12.05 -3.56
CA GLY A 46 19.58 12.29 -2.34
C GLY A 46 18.06 12.04 -2.45
N GLN A 47 17.49 11.94 -3.65
CA GLN A 47 16.09 11.55 -3.84
C GLN A 47 15.91 10.09 -4.28
N VAL A 48 16.95 9.53 -4.89
CA VAL A 48 16.96 8.18 -5.48
C VAL A 48 18.31 7.55 -5.21
N ARG A 49 18.34 6.24 -4.94
CA ARG A 49 19.56 5.45 -5.00
C ARG A 49 19.74 4.94 -6.42
N PHE A 50 20.76 5.43 -7.10
CA PHE A 50 21.13 4.93 -8.41
C PHE A 50 22.21 3.86 -8.33
N SER A 51 22.03 2.79 -9.09
CA SER A 51 23.09 1.84 -9.43
C SER A 51 23.24 1.79 -10.95
N HIS A 52 24.37 1.25 -11.42
CA HIS A 52 24.66 1.16 -12.84
C HIS A 52 25.17 -0.23 -13.22
N ILE A 53 24.60 -0.78 -14.30
CA ILE A 53 25.03 -2.03 -14.92
C ILE A 53 25.68 -1.71 -16.26
N ALA A 54 26.99 -1.91 -16.32
CA ALA A 54 27.80 -1.74 -17.53
C ALA A 54 27.80 -3.01 -18.39
N ALA A 55 26.60 -3.47 -18.76
CA ALA A 55 26.36 -4.64 -19.60
C ALA A 55 25.28 -4.38 -20.64
N SER A 56 25.13 -5.30 -21.60
CA SER A 56 24.10 -5.25 -22.64
C SER A 56 23.53 -6.65 -22.86
N PHE A 57 22.31 -6.74 -23.42
CA PHE A 57 21.64 -7.99 -23.78
C PHE A 57 21.60 -9.02 -22.63
N ASP A 58 22.01 -10.27 -22.87
CA ASP A 58 21.90 -11.36 -21.87
C ASP A 58 22.76 -11.12 -20.62
N ASP A 59 23.95 -10.56 -20.78
CA ASP A 59 24.82 -10.17 -19.66
C ASP A 59 24.11 -9.16 -18.74
N ALA A 60 23.37 -8.21 -19.33
CA ALA A 60 22.61 -7.23 -18.57
C ALA A 60 21.43 -7.87 -17.85
N VAL A 61 20.68 -8.76 -18.50
CA VAL A 61 19.56 -9.49 -17.88
C VAL A 61 20.04 -10.30 -16.68
N ALA A 62 21.15 -11.04 -16.83
CA ALA A 62 21.74 -11.82 -15.75
C ALA A 62 22.15 -10.94 -14.55
N GLN A 63 22.78 -9.80 -14.81
CA GLN A 63 23.17 -8.85 -13.77
C GLN A 63 21.97 -8.15 -13.11
N VAL A 64 20.92 -7.82 -13.87
CA VAL A 64 19.66 -7.27 -13.33
C VAL A 64 19.02 -8.26 -12.35
N HIS A 65 18.91 -9.54 -12.72
CA HIS A 65 18.37 -10.56 -11.81
C HIS A 65 19.26 -10.80 -10.60
N ALA A 66 20.57 -10.82 -10.77
CA ALA A 66 21.51 -10.96 -9.66
C ALA A 66 21.36 -9.81 -8.66
N LEU A 67 21.31 -8.56 -9.15
CA LEU A 67 21.15 -7.38 -8.32
C LEU A 67 19.76 -7.34 -7.65
N ASN A 68 18.69 -7.66 -8.38
CA ASN A 68 17.33 -7.65 -7.84
C ASN A 68 17.12 -8.67 -6.70
N ARG A 69 17.84 -9.80 -6.72
CA ARG A 69 17.83 -10.78 -5.62
C ARG A 69 18.51 -10.27 -4.36
N GLN A 70 19.58 -9.49 -4.50
CA GLN A 70 20.28 -8.90 -3.36
C GLN A 70 19.55 -7.68 -2.82
N GLN A 71 18.97 -6.88 -3.72
CA GLN A 71 18.34 -5.63 -3.38
C GLN A 71 17.22 -5.32 -4.39
N PRO A 72 15.96 -5.15 -3.93
CA PRO A 72 14.85 -4.87 -4.81
C PRO A 72 15.12 -3.65 -5.70
N ILE A 73 14.85 -3.82 -6.99
CA ILE A 73 14.88 -2.73 -7.97
C ILE A 73 13.46 -2.23 -8.17
N ASP A 74 13.30 -0.90 -8.17
CA ASP A 74 12.01 -0.24 -8.37
C ASP A 74 11.78 0.13 -9.83
N ALA A 75 12.83 0.54 -10.56
CA ALA A 75 12.76 0.79 -11.99
C ALA A 75 14.13 0.63 -12.67
N LEU A 76 14.11 0.38 -13.97
CA LEU A 76 15.27 0.34 -14.85
C LEU A 76 15.27 1.52 -15.81
N VAL A 77 16.45 1.91 -16.28
CA VAL A 77 16.62 2.84 -17.41
C VAL A 77 17.52 2.20 -18.44
N GLY A 78 17.06 2.12 -19.69
CA GLY A 78 17.81 1.52 -20.79
C GLY A 78 17.63 2.29 -22.09
N ALA A 79 18.41 1.94 -23.11
CA ALA A 79 18.36 2.62 -24.41
C ALA A 79 18.54 1.63 -25.56
N GLY A 80 17.90 1.93 -26.69
CA GLY A 80 18.03 1.18 -27.95
C GLY A 80 17.77 -0.32 -27.83
N ALA A 81 18.42 -1.10 -28.71
CA ALA A 81 18.23 -2.55 -28.81
C ALA A 81 18.41 -3.30 -27.48
N SER A 82 19.42 -2.94 -26.69
CA SER A 82 19.67 -3.61 -25.41
C SER A 82 18.56 -3.32 -24.40
N GLY A 83 18.01 -2.10 -24.38
CA GLY A 83 16.89 -1.77 -23.50
C GLY A 83 15.63 -2.55 -23.87
N ALA A 84 15.33 -2.63 -25.17
CA ALA A 84 14.21 -3.43 -25.68
C ALA A 84 14.36 -4.92 -25.31
N TRP A 85 15.56 -5.48 -25.50
CA TRP A 85 15.88 -6.86 -25.13
C TRP A 85 15.64 -7.16 -23.65
N ILE A 86 16.07 -6.26 -22.76
CA ILE A 86 15.88 -6.40 -21.31
C ILE A 86 14.40 -6.32 -20.95
N ARG A 87 13.66 -5.36 -21.52
CA ARG A 87 12.24 -5.11 -21.21
C ARG A 87 11.35 -6.34 -21.41
N GLU A 88 11.65 -7.18 -22.40
CA GLU A 88 10.91 -8.41 -22.68
C GLU A 88 11.24 -9.58 -21.73
N ARG A 89 12.32 -9.47 -20.94
CA ARG A 89 12.90 -10.58 -20.17
C ARG A 89 12.94 -10.34 -18.67
N VAL A 90 12.47 -9.18 -18.20
CA VAL A 90 12.46 -8.83 -16.77
C VAL A 90 11.12 -8.22 -16.35
N ASP A 91 10.61 -8.59 -15.18
CA ASP A 91 9.35 -8.08 -14.62
C ASP A 91 9.49 -6.72 -13.90
N ILE A 92 10.62 -6.06 -14.11
CA ILE A 92 10.92 -4.75 -13.52
C ILE A 92 10.64 -3.69 -14.60
N PRO A 93 9.83 -2.66 -14.30
CA PRO A 93 9.49 -1.64 -15.29
C PRO A 93 10.76 -0.92 -15.77
N LEU A 94 10.86 -0.75 -17.08
CA LEU A 94 12.03 -0.17 -17.75
C LEU A 94 11.62 1.09 -18.52
N ALA A 95 12.17 2.23 -18.14
CA ALA A 95 12.08 3.47 -18.89
C ALA A 95 13.09 3.47 -20.04
N MET A 96 12.60 3.69 -21.26
CA MET A 96 13.43 3.72 -22.47
C MET A 96 13.90 5.14 -22.77
N VAL A 97 15.18 5.30 -23.09
CA VAL A 97 15.68 6.51 -23.74
C VAL A 97 15.22 6.47 -25.20
N GLU A 98 14.17 7.24 -25.47
CA GLU A 98 13.63 7.40 -26.82
C GLU A 98 14.39 8.48 -27.58
N VAL A 99 14.58 8.24 -28.86
CA VAL A 99 15.18 9.21 -29.78
C VAL A 99 14.06 10.01 -30.40
N ARG A 100 14.09 11.32 -30.22
CA ARG A 100 13.14 12.24 -30.83
C ARG A 100 13.74 12.89 -32.06
N GLY A 101 12.88 13.46 -32.92
CA GLY A 101 13.31 14.09 -34.17
C GLY A 101 14.36 15.18 -33.96
N LEU A 102 14.24 15.99 -32.90
CA LEU A 102 15.24 17.02 -32.58
C LEU A 102 16.59 16.43 -32.18
N ASP A 103 16.61 15.29 -31.48
CA ASP A 103 17.85 14.61 -31.10
C ASP A 103 18.59 14.13 -32.34
N LEU A 104 17.83 13.53 -33.27
CA LEU A 104 18.36 13.08 -34.56
C LEU A 104 18.94 14.25 -35.36
N LEU A 105 18.22 15.37 -35.45
CA LEU A 105 18.69 16.57 -36.16
C LEU A 105 19.97 17.14 -35.54
N GLN A 106 20.05 17.21 -34.21
CA GLN A 106 21.25 17.68 -33.52
C GLN A 106 22.44 16.74 -33.76
N ALA A 107 22.22 15.43 -33.69
CA ALA A 107 23.25 14.43 -33.94
C ALA A 107 23.75 14.45 -35.40
N LEU A 108 22.83 14.55 -36.36
CA LEU A 108 23.16 14.67 -37.79
C LEU A 108 23.94 15.95 -38.08
N ARG A 109 23.54 17.09 -37.49
CA ARG A 109 24.29 18.36 -37.62
C ARG A 109 25.71 18.20 -37.10
N GLN A 110 25.88 17.59 -35.92
CA GLN A 110 27.21 17.39 -35.33
C GLN A 110 28.06 16.43 -36.17
N ALA A 111 27.47 15.36 -36.70
CA ALA A 111 28.17 14.43 -37.59
C ALA A 111 28.58 15.11 -38.90
N LYS A 112 27.72 15.94 -39.50
CA LYS A 112 28.04 16.67 -40.74
C LYS A 112 29.23 17.61 -40.56
N LEU A 113 29.33 18.29 -39.41
CA LEU A 113 30.49 19.14 -39.07
C LEU A 113 31.81 18.36 -38.93
N GLN A 114 31.74 17.04 -38.77
CA GLN A 114 32.91 16.15 -38.65
C GLN A 114 33.26 15.45 -39.98
N THR A 115 32.46 15.65 -41.04
CA THR A 115 32.77 15.11 -42.38
C THR A 115 33.86 15.94 -43.06
N SER A 116 34.52 15.34 -44.05
CA SER A 116 35.58 15.99 -44.84
C SER A 116 35.33 15.82 -46.34
N GLU A 117 36.04 16.56 -47.20
CA GLU A 117 35.91 16.44 -48.65
C GLU A 117 36.18 15.01 -49.16
N GLY A 118 37.05 14.25 -48.49
CA GLY A 118 37.34 12.85 -48.82
C GLY A 118 36.27 11.85 -48.36
N SER A 119 35.37 12.25 -47.46
CA SER A 119 34.33 11.41 -46.84
C SER A 119 33.07 12.22 -46.50
N PRO A 120 32.32 12.69 -47.52
CA PRO A 120 31.26 13.70 -47.33
C PRO A 120 29.95 13.15 -46.76
N HIS A 121 29.79 11.82 -46.72
CA HIS A 121 28.57 11.15 -46.31
C HIS A 121 28.49 10.99 -44.79
N VAL A 122 27.27 11.10 -44.26
CA VAL A 122 26.96 10.82 -42.86
C VAL A 122 26.21 9.49 -42.78
N GLY A 123 26.69 8.57 -41.95
CA GLY A 123 26.01 7.31 -41.69
C GLY A 123 24.99 7.49 -40.59
N LEU A 124 23.75 7.02 -40.79
CA LEU A 124 22.76 6.93 -39.73
C LEU A 124 22.45 5.46 -39.49
N VAL A 125 22.70 5.00 -38.26
CA VAL A 125 22.36 3.64 -37.84
C VAL A 125 21.19 3.67 -36.87
N THR A 126 20.09 3.00 -37.21
CA THR A 126 18.89 2.88 -36.37
C THR A 126 18.62 1.43 -36.01
N PHE A 127 17.80 1.21 -34.98
CA PHE A 127 17.31 -0.11 -34.62
C PHE A 127 16.10 -0.48 -35.50
N GLU A 128 15.95 -1.76 -35.83
CA GLU A 128 14.87 -2.34 -36.67
C GLU A 128 14.91 -1.96 -38.15
N GLU A 129 14.53 -0.73 -38.52
CA GLU A 129 14.37 -0.34 -39.92
C GLU A 129 14.89 1.08 -40.23
N PRO A 130 15.35 1.32 -41.49
CA PRO A 130 15.63 2.67 -41.98
C PRO A 130 14.35 3.50 -42.07
N SER A 131 14.47 4.81 -41.85
CA SER A 131 13.30 5.70 -41.85
C SER A 131 13.08 6.32 -43.23
N ALA A 132 11.90 6.04 -43.80
CA ALA A 132 11.44 6.68 -45.04
C ALA A 132 11.35 8.21 -44.88
N VAL A 133 10.95 8.69 -43.70
CA VAL A 133 10.89 10.13 -43.39
C VAL A 133 12.29 10.75 -43.42
N VAL A 134 13.29 10.06 -42.89
CA VAL A 134 14.68 10.54 -42.95
C VAL A 134 15.22 10.50 -44.38
N ALA A 135 14.81 9.54 -45.20
CA ALA A 135 15.21 9.49 -46.61
C ALA A 135 14.64 10.68 -47.41
N GLN A 136 13.37 11.03 -47.16
CA GLN A 136 12.74 12.23 -47.75
C GLN A 136 13.41 13.53 -47.26
N PHE A 137 13.82 13.56 -46.00
CA PHE A 137 14.57 14.69 -45.46
C PHE A 137 15.93 14.83 -46.16
N ASP A 138 16.67 13.74 -46.35
CA ASP A 138 17.95 13.78 -47.05
C ASP A 138 17.82 14.22 -48.51
N SER A 139 16.77 13.77 -49.21
CA SER A 139 16.55 14.17 -50.61
C SER A 139 16.25 15.67 -50.76
N LEU A 140 15.64 16.29 -49.74
CA LEU A 140 15.35 17.73 -49.73
C LEU A 140 16.56 18.58 -49.33
N PHE A 141 17.37 18.12 -48.37
CA PHE A 141 18.44 18.93 -47.76
C PHE A 141 19.85 18.53 -48.20
N GLY A 142 20.01 17.42 -48.94
CA GLY A 142 21.28 17.00 -49.53
C GLY A 142 22.37 16.71 -48.50
N LEU A 143 22.02 16.04 -47.40
CA LEU A 143 22.99 15.74 -46.32
C LEU A 143 23.95 14.61 -46.71
N GLY A 144 23.55 13.74 -47.63
CA GLY A 144 24.32 12.58 -48.07
C GLY A 144 24.25 11.48 -47.03
N LEU A 145 23.03 11.08 -46.64
CA LEU A 145 22.81 10.11 -45.59
C LEU A 145 22.89 8.67 -46.12
N VAL A 146 23.67 7.85 -45.44
CA VAL A 146 23.68 6.39 -45.62
C VAL A 146 22.95 5.78 -44.44
N GLN A 147 21.70 5.34 -44.64
CA GLN A 147 20.89 4.72 -43.59
C GLN A 147 21.14 3.21 -43.52
N ILE A 148 21.40 2.70 -42.33
CA ILE A 148 21.55 1.27 -42.05
C ILE A 148 20.73 0.93 -40.81
N ALA A 149 20.08 -0.23 -40.81
CA ALA A 149 19.41 -0.76 -39.63
C ALA A 149 20.12 -2.01 -39.11
N TYR A 150 19.98 -2.26 -37.81
CA TYR A 150 20.47 -3.48 -37.16
C TYR A 150 19.39 -4.04 -36.22
N GLN A 151 19.37 -5.37 -36.05
CA GLN A 151 18.40 -6.04 -35.17
C GLN A 151 19.04 -6.57 -33.89
N GLY A 152 20.35 -6.78 -33.89
CA GLY A 152 21.03 -7.32 -32.72
C GLY A 152 22.53 -7.11 -32.72
N PRO A 153 23.21 -7.56 -31.66
CA PRO A 153 24.65 -7.38 -31.51
C PRO A 153 25.45 -8.09 -32.62
N GLN A 154 24.90 -9.16 -33.20
CA GLN A 154 25.52 -9.93 -34.28
C GLN A 154 25.69 -9.10 -35.57
N ASP A 155 24.76 -8.19 -35.84
CA ASP A 155 24.75 -7.39 -37.07
C ASP A 155 25.58 -6.10 -36.94
N ALA A 156 25.92 -5.69 -35.71
CA ALA A 156 26.53 -4.40 -35.43
C ALA A 156 27.87 -4.23 -36.16
N ALA A 157 28.71 -5.27 -36.17
CA ALA A 157 29.99 -5.25 -36.87
C ALA A 157 29.80 -5.16 -38.40
N ALA A 158 28.82 -5.89 -38.95
CA ALA A 158 28.49 -5.84 -40.37
C ALA A 158 28.00 -4.45 -40.79
N CYS A 159 27.25 -3.76 -39.94
CA CYS A 159 26.82 -2.37 -40.17
C CYS A 159 28.02 -1.43 -40.33
N VAL A 160 29.01 -1.53 -39.43
CA VAL A 160 30.24 -0.73 -39.49
C VAL A 160 31.04 -0.99 -40.77
N GLN A 161 31.12 -2.23 -41.23
CA GLN A 161 31.79 -2.56 -42.49
C GLN A 161 31.08 -1.96 -43.71
N LYS A 162 29.74 -1.99 -43.73
CA LYS A 162 28.94 -1.34 -44.79
C LYS A 162 29.16 0.17 -44.82
N LEU A 163 29.24 0.83 -43.66
CA LEU A 163 29.52 2.27 -43.57
C LEU A 163 30.91 2.62 -44.13
N LYS A 164 31.92 1.79 -43.82
CA LYS A 164 33.27 1.96 -44.39
C LYS A 164 33.29 1.82 -45.91
N ALA A 165 32.62 0.80 -46.44
CA ALA A 165 32.53 0.59 -47.89
C ALA A 165 31.84 1.78 -48.59
N ALA A 166 30.88 2.41 -47.93
CA ALA A 166 30.17 3.59 -48.41
C ALA A 166 30.94 4.92 -48.23
N ARG A 167 32.19 4.89 -47.73
CA ARG A 167 33.04 6.07 -47.48
C ARG A 167 32.37 7.13 -46.59
N VAL A 168 31.67 6.67 -45.55
CA VAL A 168 31.08 7.53 -44.53
C VAL A 168 32.16 8.17 -43.67
N GLY A 169 32.10 9.49 -43.49
CA GLY A 169 33.08 10.25 -42.69
C GLY A 169 32.72 10.34 -41.21
N ALA A 170 31.42 10.38 -40.89
CA ALA A 170 30.92 10.43 -39.53
C ALA A 170 29.63 9.60 -39.37
N VAL A 171 29.48 8.94 -38.24
CA VAL A 171 28.40 7.99 -37.97
C VAL A 171 27.55 8.46 -36.79
N VAL A 172 26.24 8.59 -37.00
CA VAL A 172 25.24 8.76 -35.93
C VAL A 172 24.69 7.39 -35.58
N ALA A 173 24.92 6.91 -34.37
CA ALA A 173 24.56 5.54 -33.99
C ALA A 173 24.27 5.36 -32.48
N PRO A 174 23.51 4.30 -32.11
CA PRO A 174 23.41 3.80 -30.75
C PRO A 174 24.76 3.27 -30.24
N GLY A 175 24.89 3.17 -28.91
CA GLY A 175 26.16 2.90 -28.22
C GLY A 175 27.05 1.84 -28.89
N LEU A 176 26.57 0.60 -29.04
CA LEU A 176 27.37 -0.50 -29.59
C LEU A 176 27.97 -0.19 -30.98
N VAL A 177 27.16 0.36 -31.89
CA VAL A 177 27.61 0.65 -33.25
C VAL A 177 28.49 1.89 -33.29
N ALA A 178 28.20 2.90 -32.47
CA ALA A 178 29.06 4.08 -32.33
C ALA A 178 30.46 3.69 -31.85
N ASP A 179 30.56 2.82 -30.84
CA ASP A 179 31.85 2.36 -30.31
C ASP A 179 32.64 1.52 -31.33
N LEU A 180 31.96 0.60 -32.04
CA LEU A 180 32.59 -0.18 -33.11
C LEU A 180 33.06 0.71 -34.27
N ALA A 181 32.31 1.77 -34.59
CA ALA A 181 32.71 2.74 -35.61
C ALA A 181 34.01 3.47 -35.22
N GLU A 182 34.16 3.86 -33.96
CA GLU A 182 35.38 4.53 -33.46
C GLU A 182 36.59 3.62 -33.41
N GLN A 183 36.42 2.38 -32.96
CA GLN A 183 37.48 1.35 -33.03
C GLN A 183 37.94 1.13 -34.47
N ALA A 184 37.02 1.32 -35.42
CA ALA A 184 37.27 1.19 -36.83
C ALA A 184 37.81 2.49 -37.46
N GLY A 185 38.06 3.55 -36.67
CA GLY A 185 38.66 4.82 -37.10
C GLY A 185 37.68 5.85 -37.66
N MET A 186 36.38 5.65 -37.51
CA MET A 186 35.34 6.59 -37.97
C MET A 186 34.90 7.51 -36.84
N SER A 187 34.63 8.78 -37.14
CA SER A 187 34.03 9.67 -36.14
C SER A 187 32.62 9.20 -35.80
N SER A 188 32.26 9.16 -34.51
CA SER A 188 30.92 8.77 -34.09
C SER A 188 30.26 9.83 -33.19
N VAL A 189 28.96 10.01 -33.41
CA VAL A 189 28.07 10.84 -32.61
C VAL A 189 26.99 9.94 -32.02
N LEU A 190 26.82 10.03 -30.70
CA LEU A 190 25.78 9.30 -30.00
C LEU A 190 24.41 9.86 -30.39
N LEU A 191 23.48 8.97 -30.66
CA LEU A 191 22.15 9.31 -31.17
C LEU A 191 21.22 9.92 -30.09
N TYR A 192 21.57 9.78 -28.80
CA TYR A 192 20.77 10.27 -27.67
C TYR A 192 21.24 11.64 -27.18
N SER A 193 20.30 12.56 -26.94
CA SER A 193 20.59 13.85 -26.29
C SER A 193 20.48 13.77 -24.77
N ASP A 194 21.12 14.73 -24.08
CA ASP A 194 20.98 14.90 -22.63
C ASP A 194 19.51 15.11 -22.20
N ILE A 195 18.69 15.73 -23.05
CA ILE A 195 17.27 15.99 -22.76
C ILE A 195 16.51 14.67 -22.75
N SER A 196 16.71 13.81 -23.73
CA SER A 196 16.02 12.53 -23.83
C SER A 196 16.47 11.55 -22.75
N VAL A 197 17.76 11.56 -22.38
CA VAL A 197 18.23 10.79 -21.24
C VAL A 197 17.64 11.30 -19.92
N ARG A 198 17.57 12.62 -19.73
CA ARG A 198 16.92 13.24 -18.56
C ARG A 198 15.45 12.87 -18.47
N GLN A 199 14.74 12.84 -19.60
CA GLN A 199 13.34 12.44 -19.64
C GLN A 199 13.17 10.97 -19.21
N ALA A 200 13.97 10.05 -19.74
CA ALA A 200 13.92 8.64 -19.35
C ALA A 200 14.21 8.43 -17.85
N LEU A 201 15.14 9.22 -17.27
CA LEU A 201 15.39 9.21 -15.83
C LEU A 201 14.18 9.71 -15.03
N ASN A 202 13.49 10.76 -15.49
CA ASN A 202 12.24 11.23 -14.89
C ASN A 202 11.14 10.18 -14.95
N ASP A 203 10.97 9.54 -16.11
CA ASP A 203 9.96 8.50 -16.30
C ASP A 203 10.25 7.30 -15.39
N ALA A 204 11.52 6.93 -15.21
CA ALA A 204 11.93 5.90 -14.26
C ALA A 204 11.60 6.25 -12.80
N MET A 205 11.74 7.53 -12.41
CA MET A 205 11.33 7.97 -11.07
C MET A 205 9.82 7.85 -10.86
N LEU A 206 9.03 8.19 -11.88
CA LEU A 206 7.57 8.05 -11.82
C LEU A 206 7.19 6.57 -11.69
N LEU A 207 7.78 5.70 -12.50
CA LEU A 207 7.59 4.24 -12.43
C LEU A 207 7.98 3.69 -11.05
N ALA A 208 9.12 4.11 -10.52
CA ALA A 208 9.59 3.69 -9.21
C ALA A 208 8.62 4.12 -8.08
N ARG A 209 8.12 5.36 -8.13
CA ARG A 209 7.13 5.85 -7.14
C ARG A 209 5.84 5.06 -7.18
N HIS A 210 5.30 4.77 -8.37
CA HIS A 210 4.09 3.98 -8.51
C HIS A 210 4.27 2.56 -7.97
N ARG A 211 5.33 1.87 -8.39
CA ARG A 211 5.62 0.50 -7.93
C ARG A 211 5.79 0.42 -6.42
N ARG A 212 6.38 1.46 -5.81
CA ARG A 212 6.57 1.52 -4.36
C ARG A 212 5.25 1.74 -3.63
N ALA A 213 4.43 2.68 -4.10
CA ALA A 213 3.10 2.91 -3.55
C ALA A 213 2.22 1.65 -3.62
N GLU A 214 2.30 0.88 -4.71
CA GLU A 214 1.62 -0.41 -4.85
C GLU A 214 2.13 -1.45 -3.86
N ARG A 215 3.45 -1.60 -3.71
CA ARG A 215 4.06 -2.51 -2.72
C ARG A 215 3.68 -2.13 -1.30
N ASP A 216 3.76 -0.85 -0.94
CA ASP A 216 3.40 -0.36 0.39
C ASP A 216 1.92 -0.60 0.67
N ARG A 217 1.04 -0.39 -0.33
CA ARG A 217 -0.39 -0.69 -0.23
C ARG A 217 -0.63 -2.19 -0.03
N HIS A 218 0.01 -3.06 -0.81
CA HIS A 218 -0.07 -4.51 -0.63
C HIS A 218 0.40 -4.94 0.75
N GLN A 219 1.57 -4.48 1.20
CA GLN A 219 2.11 -4.82 2.51
C GLN A 219 1.20 -4.33 3.65
N ARG A 220 0.59 -3.15 3.51
CA ARG A 220 -0.42 -2.66 4.47
C ARG A 220 -1.64 -3.57 4.51
N LEU A 221 -2.18 -3.97 3.35
CA LEU A 221 -3.32 -4.89 3.27
C LEU A 221 -2.98 -6.26 3.90
N GLU A 222 -1.80 -6.82 3.61
CA GLU A 222 -1.33 -8.04 4.24
C GLU A 222 -1.22 -7.90 5.76
N THR A 223 -0.65 -6.79 6.23
CA THR A 223 -0.53 -6.52 7.68
C THR A 223 -1.90 -6.48 8.35
N VAL A 224 -2.89 -5.82 7.72
CA VAL A 224 -4.27 -5.80 8.20
C VAL A 224 -4.85 -7.21 8.27
N LEU A 225 -4.75 -7.99 7.17
CA LEU A 225 -5.24 -9.37 7.12
C LEU A 225 -4.60 -10.26 8.19
N HIS A 226 -3.31 -10.09 8.46
CA HIS A 226 -2.58 -10.83 9.48
C HIS A 226 -3.02 -10.51 10.92
N GLN A 227 -3.50 -9.28 11.17
CA GLN A 227 -3.97 -8.86 12.50
C GLN A 227 -5.45 -9.19 12.77
N LEU A 228 -6.23 -9.54 11.74
CA LEU A 228 -7.63 -9.95 11.92
C LEU A 228 -7.72 -11.21 12.81
N GLN A 229 -8.71 -11.23 13.69
CA GLN A 229 -8.99 -12.37 14.56
C GLN A 229 -9.83 -13.45 13.85
N ASP A 230 -10.64 -13.02 12.89
CA ASP A 230 -11.42 -13.91 12.02
C ASP A 230 -10.49 -14.59 11.00
N GLY A 231 -10.80 -15.84 10.65
CA GLY A 231 -10.15 -16.53 9.53
C GLY A 231 -10.67 -15.98 8.22
N VAL A 232 -9.78 -15.57 7.32
CA VAL A 232 -10.16 -15.05 5.99
C VAL A 232 -9.47 -15.88 4.92
N VAL A 233 -10.23 -16.30 3.90
CA VAL A 233 -9.71 -16.94 2.68
C VAL A 233 -10.38 -16.35 1.45
N ALA A 234 -9.59 -16.11 0.42
CA ALA A 234 -10.07 -15.78 -0.91
C ALA A 234 -9.73 -16.93 -1.87
N VAL A 235 -10.63 -17.18 -2.81
CA VAL A 235 -10.47 -18.17 -3.89
C VAL A 235 -10.69 -17.51 -5.25
N ASP A 236 -10.05 -18.04 -6.28
CA ASP A 236 -10.25 -17.62 -7.68
C ASP A 236 -11.59 -18.14 -8.26
N GLU A 237 -11.87 -17.80 -9.51
CA GLU A 237 -13.04 -18.26 -10.29
C GLU A 237 -13.20 -19.79 -10.34
N ARG A 238 -12.12 -20.54 -10.11
CA ARG A 238 -12.09 -22.00 -10.11
C ARG A 238 -12.14 -22.60 -8.71
N GLY A 239 -12.36 -21.78 -7.68
CA GLY A 239 -12.40 -22.20 -6.27
C GLY A 239 -11.03 -22.54 -5.68
N ARG A 240 -9.92 -22.14 -6.32
CA ARG A 240 -8.56 -22.35 -5.80
C ARG A 240 -8.14 -21.23 -4.87
N ILE A 241 -7.52 -21.59 -3.75
CA ILE A 241 -7.10 -20.64 -2.72
C ILE A 241 -6.04 -19.69 -3.28
N CYS A 242 -6.38 -18.40 -3.37
CA CYS A 242 -5.48 -17.34 -3.85
C CYS A 242 -4.90 -16.49 -2.71
N ALA A 243 -5.60 -16.39 -1.57
CA ALA A 243 -5.07 -15.74 -0.38
C ALA A 243 -5.70 -16.32 0.88
N LEU A 244 -4.94 -16.37 1.97
CA LEU A 244 -5.48 -16.68 3.29
C LEU A 244 -4.67 -15.97 4.38
N ASN A 245 -5.32 -15.63 5.48
CA ASN A 245 -4.61 -15.09 6.64
C ASN A 245 -4.12 -16.21 7.59
N PRO A 246 -3.21 -15.92 8.54
CA PRO A 246 -2.69 -16.92 9.48
C PRO A 246 -3.78 -17.57 10.34
N ARG A 247 -4.86 -16.83 10.66
CA ARG A 247 -6.00 -17.38 11.39
C ARG A 247 -6.70 -18.48 10.61
N MET A 248 -6.93 -18.27 9.31
CA MET A 248 -7.49 -19.30 8.45
C MET A 248 -6.54 -20.49 8.30
N ALA A 249 -5.24 -20.27 8.11
CA ALA A 249 -4.25 -21.35 8.04
C ALA A 249 -4.32 -22.24 9.29
N ALA A 250 -4.44 -21.64 10.48
CA ALA A 250 -4.61 -22.34 11.74
C ALA A 250 -5.98 -23.03 11.90
N LEU A 251 -7.04 -22.53 11.26
CA LEU A 251 -8.34 -23.21 11.19
C LEU A 251 -8.28 -24.46 10.29
N LEU A 252 -7.56 -24.36 9.17
CA LEU A 252 -7.38 -25.44 8.19
C LEU A 252 -6.29 -26.45 8.58
N GLY A 253 -5.44 -26.10 9.55
CA GLY A 253 -4.42 -27.01 10.11
C GLY A 253 -3.18 -27.19 9.23
N ALA A 254 -2.94 -26.30 8.26
CA ALA A 254 -1.79 -26.35 7.36
C ALA A 254 -1.24 -24.95 7.06
N PRO A 255 0.07 -24.82 6.78
CA PRO A 255 0.68 -23.53 6.46
C PRO A 255 0.17 -22.99 5.12
N ALA A 256 0.16 -21.66 4.96
CA ALA A 256 -0.40 -20.99 3.80
C ALA A 256 0.26 -21.44 2.49
N GLU A 257 1.56 -21.67 2.50
CA GLU A 257 2.36 -22.12 1.36
C GLU A 257 1.92 -23.50 0.85
N ALA A 258 1.42 -24.37 1.73
CA ALA A 258 0.94 -25.70 1.36
C ALA A 258 -0.53 -25.70 0.89
N LEU A 259 -1.27 -24.63 1.17
CA LEU A 259 -2.68 -24.47 0.85
C LEU A 259 -2.90 -23.65 -0.44
N HIS A 260 -2.00 -22.73 -0.74
CA HIS A 260 -2.11 -21.85 -1.90
C HIS A 260 -2.22 -22.65 -3.21
N GLY A 261 -3.16 -22.24 -4.08
CA GLY A 261 -3.45 -22.87 -5.38
C GLY A 261 -4.26 -24.17 -5.31
N ARG A 262 -4.53 -24.73 -4.13
CA ARG A 262 -5.38 -25.92 -3.96
C ARG A 262 -6.87 -25.54 -3.97
N PRO A 263 -7.76 -26.39 -4.49
CA PRO A 263 -9.21 -26.17 -4.39
C PRO A 263 -9.66 -26.15 -2.92
N LEU A 264 -10.42 -25.13 -2.52
CA LEU A 264 -10.88 -25.02 -1.13
C LEU A 264 -11.79 -26.19 -0.75
N ASP A 265 -12.62 -26.66 -1.67
CA ASP A 265 -13.54 -27.79 -1.46
C ASP A 265 -12.79 -29.11 -1.17
N GLU A 266 -11.57 -29.29 -1.68
CA GLU A 266 -10.73 -30.45 -1.35
C GLU A 266 -10.10 -30.33 0.03
N VAL A 267 -9.74 -29.11 0.44
CA VAL A 267 -9.10 -28.83 1.73
C VAL A 267 -10.12 -28.86 2.87
N ALA A 268 -11.28 -28.25 2.65
CA ALA A 268 -12.37 -28.14 3.62
C ALA A 268 -13.72 -28.17 2.89
N PRO A 269 -14.27 -29.37 2.60
CA PRO A 269 -15.54 -29.53 1.88
C PRO A 269 -16.72 -28.79 2.53
N THR A 270 -16.69 -28.63 3.86
CA THR A 270 -17.73 -27.91 4.62
C THR A 270 -17.69 -26.39 4.42
N LEU A 271 -16.59 -25.85 3.89
CA LEU A 271 -16.42 -24.41 3.61
C LEU A 271 -16.64 -24.09 2.12
N GLY A 272 -17.42 -24.90 1.41
CA GLY A 272 -17.64 -24.74 -0.02
C GLY A 272 -18.13 -23.35 -0.43
N VAL A 273 -17.78 -22.95 -1.66
CA VAL A 273 -17.88 -21.56 -2.15
C VAL A 273 -18.81 -21.39 -3.37
N ALA A 274 -19.45 -22.47 -3.81
CA ALA A 274 -20.17 -22.54 -5.08
C ALA A 274 -21.22 -21.42 -5.26
N GLY A 275 -22.02 -21.11 -4.24
CA GLY A 275 -23.01 -20.03 -4.31
C GLY A 275 -22.40 -18.65 -4.50
N ALA A 276 -21.29 -18.34 -3.80
CA ALA A 276 -20.58 -17.08 -3.99
C ALA A 276 -19.92 -16.98 -5.37
N LEU A 277 -19.43 -18.11 -5.91
CA LEU A 277 -18.94 -18.19 -7.30
C LEU A 277 -20.06 -18.15 -8.35
N ALA A 278 -21.34 -18.23 -7.94
CA ALA A 278 -22.49 -17.94 -8.80
C ALA A 278 -22.95 -16.48 -8.68
N GLY A 279 -22.27 -15.66 -7.87
CA GLY A 279 -22.61 -14.26 -7.64
C GLY A 279 -23.60 -14.02 -6.49
N GLU A 280 -23.92 -15.05 -5.70
CA GLU A 280 -24.83 -14.92 -4.56
C GLU A 280 -24.10 -14.35 -3.33
N GLU A 281 -24.64 -13.30 -2.73
CA GLU A 281 -24.23 -12.88 -1.39
C GLU A 281 -24.95 -13.73 -0.33
N GLY A 282 -24.19 -14.62 0.31
CA GLY A 282 -24.71 -15.47 1.37
C GLY A 282 -24.79 -14.75 2.72
N GLY A 283 -25.81 -15.09 3.51
CA GLY A 283 -25.92 -14.69 4.91
C GLY A 283 -24.88 -15.37 5.81
N GLU A 284 -24.96 -15.10 7.11
CA GLU A 284 -24.14 -15.83 8.09
C GLU A 284 -24.68 -17.25 8.29
N GLU A 285 -23.83 -18.24 8.08
CA GLU A 285 -24.17 -19.66 8.24
C GLU A 285 -23.32 -20.30 9.34
N VAL A 286 -23.92 -21.19 10.13
CA VAL A 286 -23.20 -21.95 11.14
C VAL A 286 -22.69 -23.25 10.52
N VAL A 287 -21.37 -23.40 10.50
CA VAL A 287 -20.68 -24.56 9.92
C VAL A 287 -19.85 -25.26 11.00
N GLN A 288 -19.91 -26.59 11.01
CA GLN A 288 -19.02 -27.40 11.84
C GLN A 288 -17.76 -27.77 11.05
N LEU A 289 -16.60 -27.28 11.50
CA LEU A 289 -15.30 -27.63 10.94
C LEU A 289 -14.48 -28.38 12.01
N ALA A 290 -14.29 -29.68 11.79
CA ALA A 290 -13.76 -30.59 12.80
C ALA A 290 -14.51 -30.46 14.14
N MET A 291 -13.81 -30.17 15.24
CA MET A 291 -14.39 -30.00 16.58
C MET A 291 -14.84 -28.57 16.89
N ARG A 292 -14.85 -27.65 15.91
CA ARG A 292 -15.16 -26.23 16.09
C ARG A 292 -16.44 -25.85 15.36
N THR A 293 -17.28 -25.06 16.03
CA THR A 293 -18.44 -24.41 15.42
C THR A 293 -18.00 -23.03 14.93
N LEU A 294 -18.18 -22.74 13.66
CA LEU A 294 -17.79 -21.48 13.02
C LEU A 294 -19.02 -20.78 12.46
N VAL A 295 -19.03 -19.46 12.50
CA VAL A 295 -19.94 -18.63 11.72
C VAL A 295 -19.21 -18.22 10.44
N VAL A 296 -19.75 -18.60 9.29
CA VAL A 296 -19.14 -18.41 7.98
C VAL A 296 -19.98 -17.42 7.18
N ARG A 297 -19.33 -16.41 6.63
CA ARG A 297 -19.93 -15.50 5.65
C ARG A 297 -19.19 -15.64 4.32
N ARG A 298 -19.95 -15.66 3.23
CA ARG A 298 -19.45 -15.81 1.86
C ARG A 298 -19.85 -14.58 1.05
N ALA A 299 -18.93 -14.04 0.27
CA ALA A 299 -19.20 -12.94 -0.63
C ALA A 299 -18.48 -13.15 -1.97
N PRO A 300 -19.10 -12.80 -3.11
CA PRO A 300 -18.42 -12.78 -4.40
C PRO A 300 -17.33 -11.69 -4.41
N ILE A 301 -16.23 -11.94 -5.12
CA ILE A 301 -15.22 -10.93 -5.44
C ILE A 301 -15.53 -10.42 -6.85
N VAL A 302 -15.91 -9.15 -6.95
CA VAL A 302 -16.26 -8.51 -8.23
C VAL A 302 -15.26 -7.41 -8.54
N GLU A 303 -14.52 -7.56 -9.63
CA GLU A 303 -13.55 -6.59 -10.14
C GLU A 303 -14.00 -6.09 -11.51
N ASN A 304 -14.15 -4.78 -11.67
CA ASN A 304 -14.64 -4.15 -12.91
C ASN A 304 -15.97 -4.73 -13.44
N GLY A 305 -16.84 -5.19 -12.54
CA GLY A 305 -18.13 -5.80 -12.89
C GLY A 305 -18.05 -7.28 -13.29
N LEU A 306 -16.85 -7.88 -13.26
CA LEU A 306 -16.63 -9.30 -13.51
C LEU A 306 -16.42 -10.03 -12.18
N LEU A 307 -17.07 -11.18 -12.02
CA LEU A 307 -16.87 -12.06 -10.88
C LEU A 307 -15.53 -12.78 -11.04
N THR A 308 -14.55 -12.45 -10.20
CA THR A 308 -13.18 -12.99 -10.26
C THR A 308 -12.86 -14.00 -9.16
N GLY A 309 -13.81 -14.25 -8.25
CA GLY A 309 -13.62 -15.20 -7.17
C GLY A 309 -14.63 -15.09 -6.04
N ALA A 310 -14.28 -15.62 -4.88
CA ALA A 310 -15.10 -15.54 -3.66
C ALA A 310 -14.23 -15.31 -2.40
N LEU A 311 -14.80 -14.59 -1.44
CA LEU A 311 -14.22 -14.30 -0.13
C LEU A 311 -15.02 -15.02 0.96
N LEU A 312 -14.33 -15.73 1.83
CA LEU A 312 -14.88 -16.38 3.01
C LEU A 312 -14.29 -15.80 4.28
N VAL A 313 -15.18 -15.48 5.21
CA VAL A 313 -14.83 -15.05 6.57
C VAL A 313 -15.40 -16.05 7.57
N CYS A 314 -14.52 -16.67 8.35
CA CYS A 314 -14.83 -17.66 9.36
C CYS A 314 -14.56 -17.08 10.76
N ARG A 315 -15.61 -16.95 11.56
CA ARG A 315 -15.54 -16.44 12.93
C ARG A 315 -15.77 -17.57 13.92
N ASP A 316 -14.93 -17.64 14.96
CA ASP A 316 -15.13 -18.53 16.10
C ASP A 316 -15.96 -17.80 17.18
N PRO A 317 -17.25 -18.14 17.38
CA PRO A 317 -18.11 -17.50 18.37
C PRO A 317 -17.61 -17.72 19.81
N ALA A 318 -16.78 -18.74 20.07
CA ALA A 318 -16.23 -18.96 21.41
C ALA A 318 -15.26 -17.85 21.85
N VAL A 319 -14.66 -17.11 20.90
CA VAL A 319 -13.81 -15.94 21.21
C VAL A 319 -14.67 -14.77 21.72
N ILE A 320 -15.82 -14.53 21.08
CA ILE A 320 -16.80 -13.51 21.52
C ILE A 320 -17.39 -13.87 22.88
N GLN A 321 -17.79 -15.13 23.09
CA GLN A 321 -18.37 -15.58 24.35
C GLN A 321 -17.39 -15.51 25.53
N ARG A 322 -16.08 -15.68 25.30
CA ARG A 322 -15.05 -15.51 26.33
C ARG A 322 -14.82 -14.05 26.69
N ALA A 323 -14.83 -13.14 25.72
CA ALA A 323 -14.75 -11.70 25.95
C ALA A 323 -16.01 -11.18 26.69
N ASP A 324 -17.19 -11.69 26.35
CA ASP A 324 -18.43 -11.35 27.05
C ASP A 324 -18.46 -11.95 28.47
N ARG A 325 -17.93 -13.18 28.67
CA ARG A 325 -17.74 -13.75 30.01
C ARG A 325 -16.73 -12.98 30.85
N SER A 326 -15.63 -12.49 30.27
CA SER A 326 -14.66 -11.70 31.02
C SER A 326 -15.24 -10.34 31.39
N LEU A 327 -15.99 -9.68 30.49
CA LEU A 327 -16.72 -8.44 30.81
C LEU A 327 -17.80 -8.67 31.88
N ARG A 328 -18.55 -9.77 31.83
CA ARG A 328 -19.53 -10.14 32.87
C ARG A 328 -18.87 -10.55 34.19
N ALA A 329 -17.70 -11.17 34.16
CA ALA A 329 -16.91 -11.49 35.36
C ALA A 329 -16.32 -10.22 36.00
N ASP A 330 -15.85 -9.29 35.17
CA ASP A 330 -15.35 -7.97 35.58
C ASP A 330 -16.50 -7.07 36.08
N GLN A 331 -17.71 -7.18 35.51
CA GLN A 331 -18.93 -6.56 36.04
C GLN A 331 -19.43 -7.21 37.34
N ARG A 332 -19.30 -8.53 37.52
CA ARG A 332 -19.56 -9.18 38.82
C ARG A 332 -18.54 -8.77 39.88
N GLN A 333 -17.30 -8.45 39.50
CA GLN A 333 -16.30 -7.86 40.41
C GLN A 333 -16.53 -6.37 40.65
N ARG A 334 -17.06 -5.61 39.69
CA ARG A 334 -17.51 -4.21 39.86
C ARG A 334 -18.86 -4.07 40.54
N GLY A 335 -19.63 -5.16 40.68
CA GLY A 335 -20.64 -5.37 41.72
C GLY A 335 -20.00 -5.55 43.10
N ALA A 336 -18.98 -4.74 43.40
CA ALA A 336 -18.32 -4.69 44.69
C ALA A 336 -19.37 -4.29 45.73
N GLY A 337 -19.71 -5.27 46.56
CA GLY A 337 -20.88 -5.29 47.41
C GLY A 337 -21.01 -4.08 48.33
N VAL A 338 -22.28 -3.78 48.61
CA VAL A 338 -22.78 -2.98 49.72
C VAL A 338 -21.83 -3.07 50.92
N ARG A 339 -20.95 -2.07 51.05
CA ARG A 339 -19.85 -2.11 52.02
C ARG A 339 -20.36 -1.68 53.39
N TRP A 340 -21.26 -0.71 53.40
CA TRP A 340 -21.65 0.00 54.60
C TRP A 340 -22.92 -0.54 55.25
N ARG A 341 -22.98 -0.44 56.57
CA ARG A 341 -24.13 -0.70 57.43
C ARG A 341 -24.69 0.63 57.91
N ILE A 342 -25.96 0.63 58.34
CA ILE A 342 -26.59 1.83 58.95
C ILE A 342 -25.76 2.36 60.13
N ASP A 343 -25.12 1.45 60.88
CA ASP A 343 -24.29 1.80 62.04
C ASP A 343 -22.95 2.43 61.66
N ASP A 344 -22.53 2.36 60.39
CA ASP A 344 -21.34 3.05 59.90
C ASP A 344 -21.58 4.56 59.69
N TYR A 345 -22.84 5.03 59.82
CA TYR A 345 -23.18 6.45 59.80
C TYR A 345 -22.78 7.11 61.13
N LEU A 346 -21.62 7.77 61.13
CA LEU A 346 -21.02 8.37 62.34
C LEU A 346 -21.77 9.61 62.83
N GLY A 347 -21.82 9.79 64.16
CA GLY A 347 -22.35 10.99 64.81
C GLY A 347 -23.30 10.68 65.96
N SER A 348 -23.19 11.45 67.05
CA SER A 348 -23.98 11.29 68.28
C SER A 348 -25.12 12.32 68.42
N SER A 349 -25.22 13.28 67.50
CA SER A 349 -26.26 14.33 67.55
C SER A 349 -27.67 13.74 67.41
N PRO A 350 -28.71 14.41 67.97
CA PRO A 350 -30.09 13.95 67.81
C PRO A 350 -30.51 13.79 66.33
N ALA A 351 -30.02 14.64 65.44
CA ALA A 351 -30.27 14.54 64.01
C ALA A 351 -29.64 13.29 63.39
N ALA A 352 -28.39 12.97 63.72
CA ALA A 352 -27.72 11.76 63.23
C ALA A 352 -28.39 10.48 63.74
N GLN A 353 -28.84 10.48 65.00
CA GLN A 353 -29.62 9.38 65.56
C GLN A 353 -30.96 9.20 64.83
N ARG A 354 -31.63 10.31 64.49
CA ARG A 354 -32.89 10.29 63.72
C ARG A 354 -32.70 9.72 62.32
N VAL A 355 -31.59 10.02 61.63
CA VAL A 355 -31.27 9.42 60.32
C VAL A 355 -31.12 7.91 60.44
N ARG A 356 -30.36 7.40 61.42
CA ARG A 356 -30.22 5.95 61.65
C ARG A 356 -31.56 5.29 61.97
N GLN A 357 -32.41 5.94 62.76
CA GLN A 357 -33.73 5.42 63.10
C GLN A 357 -34.63 5.31 61.86
N LEU A 358 -34.70 6.36 61.04
CA LEU A 358 -35.48 6.36 59.80
C LEU A 358 -34.95 5.30 58.82
N ALA A 359 -33.62 5.21 58.66
CA ALA A 359 -33.01 4.20 57.80
C ALA A 359 -33.42 2.77 58.19
N ARG A 360 -33.45 2.46 59.50
CA ARG A 360 -33.90 1.13 59.97
C ARG A 360 -35.39 0.89 59.73
N GLN A 361 -36.23 1.91 59.89
CA GLN A 361 -37.67 1.80 59.64
C GLN A 361 -37.94 1.55 58.15
N PHE A 362 -37.28 2.30 57.26
CA PHE A 362 -37.47 2.15 55.82
C PHE A 362 -36.79 0.91 55.24
N ALA A 363 -35.75 0.37 55.88
CA ALA A 363 -35.16 -0.91 55.46
C ALA A 363 -36.18 -2.06 55.46
N ALA A 364 -37.17 -2.04 56.37
CA ALA A 364 -38.23 -3.05 56.42
C ALA A 364 -39.41 -2.76 55.46
N SER A 365 -39.32 -1.72 54.63
CA SER A 365 -40.39 -1.28 53.73
C SER A 365 -40.01 -1.47 52.26
N GLU A 366 -41.01 -1.69 51.42
CA GLU A 366 -40.87 -1.71 49.95
C GLU A 366 -41.08 -0.32 49.31
N ALA A 367 -41.30 0.73 50.12
CA ALA A 367 -41.52 2.09 49.63
C ALA A 367 -40.24 2.72 49.04
N THR A 368 -40.40 3.56 48.01
CA THR A 368 -39.30 4.35 47.44
C THR A 368 -38.76 5.36 48.45
N VAL A 369 -37.45 5.37 48.67
CA VAL A 369 -36.78 6.26 49.64
C VAL A 369 -36.01 7.36 48.92
N LEU A 370 -36.30 8.62 49.27
CA LEU A 370 -35.53 9.78 48.85
C LEU A 370 -34.60 10.24 49.98
N ILE A 371 -33.28 10.27 49.73
CA ILE A 371 -32.27 10.70 50.70
C ILE A 371 -31.72 12.06 50.28
N LEU A 372 -31.98 13.08 51.10
CA LEU A 372 -31.54 14.45 50.86
C LEU A 372 -30.41 14.86 51.81
N GLY A 373 -29.57 15.78 51.35
CA GLY A 373 -28.47 16.33 52.13
C GLY A 373 -27.37 16.91 51.24
N GLU A 374 -26.53 17.77 51.81
CA GLU A 374 -25.39 18.36 51.12
C GLU A 374 -24.36 17.31 50.67
N SER A 375 -23.44 17.70 49.79
CA SER A 375 -22.35 16.81 49.38
C SER A 375 -21.50 16.41 50.60
N GLY A 376 -21.09 15.14 50.67
CA GLY A 376 -20.26 14.63 51.77
C GLY A 376 -21.00 14.24 53.07
N THR A 377 -22.32 14.42 53.17
CA THR A 377 -23.10 14.07 54.38
C THR A 377 -23.41 12.58 54.56
N GLY A 378 -22.85 11.70 53.72
CA GLY A 378 -23.00 10.25 53.85
C GLY A 378 -24.28 9.65 53.22
N LYS A 379 -24.92 10.32 52.25
CA LYS A 379 -26.14 9.83 51.58
C LYS A 379 -26.00 8.42 50.98
N GLU A 380 -24.87 8.15 50.33
CA GLU A 380 -24.58 6.84 49.73
C GLU A 380 -24.42 5.75 50.78
N LEU A 381 -23.79 6.07 51.92
CA LEU A 381 -23.64 5.17 53.06
C LEU A 381 -25.02 4.77 53.60
N VAL A 382 -25.91 5.75 53.77
CA VAL A 382 -27.29 5.50 54.22
C VAL A 382 -28.06 4.64 53.22
N ALA A 383 -27.96 4.93 51.91
CA ALA A 383 -28.62 4.14 50.87
C ALA A 383 -28.18 2.66 50.89
N GLN A 384 -26.86 2.44 50.96
CA GLN A 384 -26.27 1.10 51.08
C GLN A 384 -26.72 0.41 52.38
N GLY A 385 -26.74 1.14 53.50
CA GLY A 385 -27.19 0.62 54.79
C GLY A 385 -28.65 0.18 54.78
N ILE A 386 -29.54 0.94 54.14
CA ILE A 386 -30.96 0.59 53.97
C ILE A 386 -31.10 -0.69 53.15
N HIS A 387 -30.42 -0.77 51.98
CA HIS A 387 -30.44 -1.97 51.13
C HIS A 387 -29.95 -3.21 51.88
N ARG A 388 -28.86 -3.08 52.65
CA ARG A 388 -28.27 -4.19 53.41
C ARG A 388 -29.17 -4.69 54.53
N ALA A 389 -29.94 -3.81 55.16
CA ALA A 389 -30.80 -4.14 56.28
C ALA A 389 -32.21 -4.59 55.85
N GLY A 390 -32.54 -4.47 54.56
CA GLY A 390 -33.88 -4.75 54.05
C GLY A 390 -34.10 -6.12 53.43
N SER A 391 -35.33 -6.36 52.97
CA SER A 391 -35.78 -7.62 52.32
C SER A 391 -34.95 -8.00 51.08
N ARG A 392 -34.38 -6.98 50.40
CA ARG A 392 -33.60 -7.12 49.16
C ARG A 392 -32.09 -7.22 49.39
N ALA A 393 -31.63 -7.42 50.63
CA ALA A 393 -30.20 -7.45 50.95
C ALA A 393 -29.36 -8.48 50.17
N ALA A 394 -29.98 -9.59 49.74
CA ALA A 394 -29.34 -10.62 48.93
C ALA A 394 -29.33 -10.30 47.41
N GLN A 395 -30.06 -9.27 46.98
CA GLN A 395 -30.11 -8.81 45.60
C GLN A 395 -28.99 -7.80 45.32
N PRO A 396 -28.56 -7.65 44.05
CA PRO A 396 -27.53 -6.69 43.68
C PRO A 396 -27.96 -5.25 44.01
N PHE A 397 -27.01 -4.45 44.51
CA PHE A 397 -27.17 -3.02 44.68
C PHE A 397 -26.52 -2.31 43.49
N LEU A 398 -27.31 -1.59 42.71
CA LEU A 398 -26.85 -0.82 41.56
C LEU A 398 -26.92 0.67 41.88
N ALA A 399 -25.75 1.32 41.96
CA ALA A 399 -25.66 2.77 42.07
C ALA A 399 -25.55 3.38 40.67
N VAL A 400 -26.49 4.27 40.32
CA VAL A 400 -26.48 5.00 39.05
C VAL A 400 -26.20 6.47 39.34
N ASN A 401 -25.14 7.03 38.72
CA ASN A 401 -24.84 8.45 38.84
C ASN A 401 -25.67 9.24 37.81
N CYS A 402 -26.82 9.76 38.24
CA CYS A 402 -27.71 10.53 37.39
C CYS A 402 -27.11 11.85 36.88
N ALA A 403 -26.08 12.40 37.52
CA ALA A 403 -25.43 13.63 37.06
C ALA A 403 -24.51 13.42 35.85
N ALA A 404 -24.12 12.17 35.57
CA ALA A 404 -23.26 11.81 34.44
C ALA A 404 -24.05 11.41 33.18
N LEU A 405 -25.39 11.35 33.27
CA LEU A 405 -26.29 10.96 32.18
C LEU A 405 -27.09 12.19 31.73
N SER A 406 -27.36 12.32 30.43
CA SER A 406 -28.30 13.33 29.97
C SER A 406 -29.72 12.98 30.42
N GLU A 407 -30.52 13.98 30.75
CA GLU A 407 -31.90 13.81 31.22
C GLU A 407 -32.72 12.90 30.29
N SER A 408 -32.56 13.10 28.98
CA SER A 408 -33.20 12.30 27.92
C SER A 408 -32.81 10.80 27.93
N LEU A 409 -31.58 10.46 28.33
CA LEU A 409 -31.10 9.08 28.44
C LEU A 409 -31.59 8.43 29.73
N LEU A 410 -31.69 9.22 30.79
CA LEU A 410 -32.14 8.77 32.09
C LEU A 410 -33.63 8.39 32.07
N GLU A 411 -34.45 9.18 31.38
CA GLU A 411 -35.87 8.91 31.20
C GLU A 411 -36.12 7.64 30.37
N SER A 412 -35.41 7.47 29.25
CA SER A 412 -35.60 6.33 28.36
C SER A 412 -35.20 4.98 28.97
N GLU A 413 -34.19 4.97 29.85
CA GLU A 413 -33.67 3.76 30.49
C GLU A 413 -34.43 3.37 31.77
N LEU A 414 -34.90 4.35 32.55
CA LEU A 414 -35.58 4.08 33.84
C LEU A 414 -37.10 3.90 33.71
N PHE A 415 -37.74 4.57 32.74
CA PHE A 415 -39.20 4.56 32.59
C PHE A 415 -39.68 3.90 31.30
N GLY A 416 -38.76 3.51 30.43
CA GLY A 416 -39.07 2.92 29.13
C GLY A 416 -39.38 3.98 28.06
N TYR A 417 -39.40 3.51 26.81
CA TYR A 417 -39.47 4.34 25.61
C TYR A 417 -40.93 4.47 25.11
N GLU A 418 -41.42 5.69 24.94
CA GLU A 418 -42.57 6.00 24.08
C GLU A 418 -42.08 6.67 22.79
N ASP A 419 -42.49 6.14 21.64
CA ASP A 419 -42.17 6.69 20.32
C ASP A 419 -42.63 8.16 20.21
N GLY A 420 -41.69 9.11 20.10
CA GLY A 420 -41.97 10.52 19.81
C GLY A 420 -41.43 11.55 20.81
N ALA A 421 -40.82 11.14 21.92
CA ALA A 421 -40.27 12.08 22.92
C ALA A 421 -39.01 12.85 22.46
N PHE A 422 -38.41 12.50 21.32
CA PHE A 422 -37.23 13.16 20.76
C PHE A 422 -37.61 14.08 19.58
N THR A 423 -37.81 15.37 19.83
CA THR A 423 -37.91 16.38 18.76
C THR A 423 -36.55 16.89 18.27
N GLY A 424 -35.43 16.30 18.74
CA GLY A 424 -34.07 16.81 18.49
C GLY A 424 -33.10 15.92 17.70
N ALA A 425 -33.42 14.65 17.43
CA ALA A 425 -32.49 13.73 16.75
C ALA A 425 -32.91 13.51 15.29
N ARG A 426 -32.18 14.13 14.36
CA ARG A 426 -32.30 13.86 12.92
C ARG A 426 -32.07 12.37 12.66
N ARG A 427 -33.06 11.69 12.05
CA ARG A 427 -32.82 10.44 11.30
C ARG A 427 -31.89 10.76 10.14
N GLY A 428 -30.66 10.29 10.22
CA GLY A 428 -29.65 10.47 9.18
C GLY A 428 -28.26 10.53 9.78
N GLY A 429 -27.65 9.35 9.98
CA GLY A 429 -26.21 9.26 10.18
C GLY A 429 -25.50 9.98 9.04
N LYS A 430 -24.59 10.87 9.40
CA LYS A 430 -23.71 11.55 8.44
C LYS A 430 -22.79 10.48 7.80
N THR A 431 -22.69 10.58 6.48
CA THR A 431 -21.66 9.97 5.61
C THR A 431 -20.26 10.13 6.15
#